data_AF-A0A7J6NU27-F1
#
_entry.id   AF-A0A7J6NU27-F1
#
_cell.length_a   1.000
_cell.length_b   1.000
_cell.length_c   1.000
_cell.angle_alpha   90.00
_cell.angle_beta   90.00
_cell.angle_gamma   90.00
#
_symmetry.space_group_name_H-M   'P 1'
#
loop_
_entity.id
_entity.type
_entity.pdbx_description
1 polymer ?
#
loop_
_entity_poly.entity_id
_entity_poly.type
_entity_poly.pdbx_seq_one_letter_code
_entity_poly.pdbx_strand_id
1 'polypeptide(L)'
;MIAPYYAFGDTVESNFYLSLPVSNIAIHIGYIALPFAVLTAFPLLLFPARQSISSVITYYFPRLQDTLKLHIGTTVAFLVICTALAIIFEDLGATIQFIGIIGTNFLAFVIPCFVYLNICLTRPSEENSTQSVTSWTKVLAKQSFEWYLALALLITSLLFFPLCLTGLLYSLING
;
A
#
# COMPACT_ATOMS: atom_id res chain seq x y z
N MET A 1 18.70 -2.19 7.50
CA MET A 1 18.93 -1.86 8.93
C MET A 1 19.99 -2.79 9.52
N ILE A 2 21.25 -2.68 9.08
CA ILE A 2 22.34 -3.51 9.63
C ILE A 2 23.23 -2.68 10.56
N ALA A 3 23.63 -1.48 10.13
CA ALA A 3 24.49 -0.60 10.93
C ALA A 3 23.93 -0.21 12.33
N PRO A 4 22.66 0.23 12.49
CA PRO A 4 22.15 0.58 13.82
C PRO A 4 21.97 -0.63 14.74
N TYR A 5 21.65 -1.81 14.18
CA TYR A 5 21.57 -3.05 14.94
C TYR A 5 22.94 -3.48 15.50
N TYR A 6 24.02 -3.29 14.73
CA TYR A 6 25.37 -3.51 15.24
C TYR A 6 25.80 -2.51 16.33
N ALA A 7 25.24 -1.30 16.33
CA ALA A 7 25.60 -0.25 17.28
C ALA A 7 24.82 -0.34 18.61
N PHE A 8 23.54 -0.69 18.56
CA PHE A 8 22.63 -0.68 19.72
C PHE A 8 22.10 -2.06 20.12
N GLY A 9 22.32 -3.09 19.29
CA GLY A 9 21.84 -4.44 19.57
C GLY A 9 20.32 -4.52 19.61
N ASP A 10 19.80 -5.18 20.65
CA ASP A 10 18.37 -5.50 20.82
C ASP A 10 17.55 -4.34 21.41
N THR A 11 18.20 -3.24 21.84
CA THR A 11 17.52 -2.07 22.41
C THR A 11 17.24 -0.98 21.37
N VAL A 12 17.18 -1.34 20.08
CA VAL A 12 16.96 -0.36 19.01
C VAL A 12 15.48 -0.05 18.89
N GLU A 13 15.12 1.20 19.15
CA GLU A 13 13.75 1.68 18.99
C GLU A 13 13.32 1.63 17.51
N SER A 14 12.02 1.46 17.26
CA SER A 14 11.46 1.50 15.89
C SER A 14 11.83 2.80 15.15
N ASN A 15 11.90 3.90 15.90
CA ASN A 15 12.52 5.14 15.47
C ASN A 15 13.99 5.18 15.95
N PHE A 16 14.91 4.73 15.08
CA PHE A 16 16.33 4.65 15.41
C PHE A 16 16.98 5.98 15.83
N TYR A 17 16.36 7.13 15.55
CA TYR A 17 16.89 8.41 16.03
C TYR A 17 16.78 8.57 17.55
N LEU A 18 15.74 7.98 18.17
CA LEU A 18 15.52 8.06 19.61
C LEU A 18 16.59 7.32 20.42
N SER A 19 17.25 6.33 19.82
CA SER A 19 18.36 5.60 20.45
C SER A 19 19.72 6.29 20.29
N LEU A 20 19.82 7.38 19.51
CA LEU A 20 21.08 8.09 19.28
C LEU A 20 21.40 9.09 20.42
N PRO A 21 22.65 9.13 20.93
CA PRO A 21 23.04 10.07 21.97
C PRO A 21 23.09 11.51 21.45
N VAL A 22 22.39 12.44 22.12
CA VAL A 22 22.26 13.86 21.71
C VAL A 22 23.53 14.72 21.87
N SER A 23 24.68 14.13 22.20
CA SER A 23 25.92 14.88 22.45
C SER A 23 26.64 15.35 21.19
N ASN A 24 26.41 14.71 20.03
CA ASN A 24 27.17 14.98 18.81
C ASN A 24 26.43 15.94 17.86
N ILE A 25 27.15 16.95 17.34
CA ILE A 25 26.63 17.92 16.36
C ILE A 25 26.06 17.26 15.10
N ALA A 26 26.65 16.14 14.65
CA ALA A 26 26.20 15.39 13.49
C ALA A 26 24.78 14.82 13.67
N ILE A 27 24.44 14.41 14.90
CA ILE A 27 23.12 13.87 15.24
C ILE A 27 22.08 15.00 15.22
N HIS A 28 22.41 16.18 15.76
CA HIS A 28 21.56 17.38 15.67
C HIS A 28 21.25 17.78 14.23
N ILE A 29 22.25 17.74 13.33
CA ILE A 29 22.04 17.99 11.90
C ILE A 29 21.07 16.96 11.32
N GLY A 30 21.22 15.68 11.68
CA GLY A 30 20.29 14.61 11.27
C GLY A 30 18.86 14.85 11.75
N TYR A 31 18.67 15.29 12.99
CA TYR A 31 17.36 15.63 13.56
C TYR A 31 16.65 16.78 12.83
N ILE A 32 17.38 17.70 12.21
CA ILE A 32 16.81 18.79 11.41
C ILE A 32 16.61 18.35 9.96
N ALA A 33 17.56 17.58 9.40
CA ALA A 33 17.53 17.14 8.02
C ALA A 33 16.39 16.16 7.73
N LEU A 34 16.07 15.25 8.66
CA LEU A 34 14.98 14.29 8.49
C LEU A 34 13.60 14.95 8.33
N PRO A 35 13.12 15.80 9.26
CA PRO A 35 11.82 16.44 9.11
C PRO A 35 11.79 17.36 7.89
N PHE A 36 12.91 17.99 7.52
CA PHE A 36 13.00 18.76 6.28
C PHE A 36 12.81 17.87 5.03
N ALA A 37 13.43 16.69 5.00
CA ALA A 37 13.23 15.72 3.93
C ALA A 37 11.78 15.21 3.87
N VAL A 38 11.15 14.94 5.03
CA VAL A 38 9.75 14.52 5.09
C VAL A 38 8.80 15.65 4.65
N LEU A 39 9.05 16.89 5.07
CA LEU A 39 8.27 18.06 4.68
C LEU A 39 8.29 18.31 3.18
N THR A 40 9.42 18.05 2.52
CA THR A 40 9.56 18.20 1.07
C THR A 40 8.98 17.00 0.30
N ALA A 41 9.07 15.79 0.87
CA ALA A 41 8.48 14.59 0.28
C ALA A 41 6.95 14.55 0.36
N PHE A 42 6.36 15.08 1.44
CA PHE A 42 4.92 15.07 1.65
C PHE A 42 4.10 15.66 0.49
N PRO A 43 4.37 16.89 -0.01
CA PRO A 43 3.63 17.45 -1.13
C PRO A 43 3.85 16.67 -2.45
N LEU A 44 5.04 16.09 -2.64
CA LEU A 44 5.33 15.24 -3.81
C LEU A 44 4.47 13.98 -3.82
N LEU A 45 4.24 13.37 -2.65
CA LEU A 45 3.41 12.17 -2.51
C LEU A 45 1.90 12.50 -2.57
N LEU A 46 1.50 13.70 -2.12
CA LEU A 46 0.11 14.13 -2.13
C LEU A 46 -0.43 14.38 -3.55
N PHE A 47 0.43 14.81 -4.49
CA PHE A 47 0.03 15.12 -5.85
C PHE A 47 -0.61 13.92 -6.60
N PRO A 48 0.03 12.75 -6.72
CA PRO A 48 -0.58 11.59 -7.37
C PRO A 48 -1.76 11.03 -6.57
N ALA A 49 -1.72 11.08 -5.24
CA ALA A 49 -2.83 10.63 -4.38
C ALA A 49 -4.10 11.47 -4.58
N ARG A 50 -3.94 12.79 -4.73
CA ARG A 50 -5.06 13.67 -5.08
C ARG A 50 -5.61 13.35 -6.47
N GLN A 51 -4.73 13.12 -7.45
CA GLN A 51 -5.16 12.85 -8.82
C GLN A 51 -5.96 11.54 -8.94
N SER A 52 -5.54 10.48 -8.23
CA SER A 52 -6.26 9.22 -8.22
C SER A 52 -7.64 9.33 -7.57
N ILE A 53 -7.80 10.18 -6.56
CA ILE A 53 -9.10 10.39 -5.92
C ILE A 53 -9.99 11.31 -6.73
N SER A 54 -9.44 12.33 -7.38
CA SER A 54 -10.19 13.16 -8.32
C SER A 54 -10.76 12.30 -9.46
N SER A 55 -9.98 11.36 -10.01
CA SER A 55 -10.46 10.48 -11.08
C SER A 55 -11.57 9.53 -10.61
N VAL A 56 -11.47 8.99 -9.39
CA VAL A 56 -12.52 8.17 -8.78
C VAL A 56 -13.79 8.99 -8.55
N ILE A 57 -13.68 10.20 -7.98
CA ILE A 57 -14.84 11.07 -7.70
C ILE A 57 -15.54 11.46 -9.00
N THR A 58 -14.79 11.86 -10.03
CA THR A 58 -15.36 12.23 -11.34
C THR A 58 -16.01 11.05 -12.04
N TYR A 59 -15.52 9.82 -11.81
CA TYR A 59 -16.16 8.59 -12.31
C TYR A 59 -17.53 8.35 -11.66
N TYR A 60 -17.65 8.50 -10.34
CA TYR A 60 -18.91 8.31 -9.62
C TYR A 60 -19.89 9.48 -9.77
N PHE A 61 -19.38 10.71 -9.87
CA PHE A 61 -20.18 11.93 -9.94
C PHE A 61 -19.71 12.82 -11.11
N PRO A 62 -20.16 12.53 -12.35
CA PRO A 62 -19.74 13.26 -13.54
C PRO A 62 -20.20 14.73 -13.58
N ARG A 63 -21.13 15.12 -12.69
CA ARG A 63 -21.60 16.51 -12.55
C ARG A 63 -20.65 17.40 -11.74
N LEU A 64 -19.78 16.82 -10.91
CA LEU A 64 -18.75 17.58 -10.20
C LEU A 64 -17.50 17.65 -11.07
N GLN A 65 -17.56 18.45 -12.15
CA GLN A 65 -16.36 18.74 -12.93
C GLN A 65 -15.32 19.48 -12.08
N ASP A 66 -14.03 19.26 -12.39
CA ASP A 66 -12.84 19.75 -11.69
C ASP A 66 -12.91 21.25 -11.36
N THR A 67 -13.56 21.56 -10.24
CA THR A 67 -13.56 22.90 -9.68
C THR A 67 -12.39 23.00 -8.70
N LEU A 68 -11.70 24.15 -8.72
CA LEU A 68 -10.60 24.45 -7.80
C LEU A 68 -10.98 24.21 -6.33
N LYS A 69 -12.27 24.38 -6.00
CA LYS A 69 -12.87 24.08 -4.69
C LYS A 69 -12.79 22.60 -4.30
N LEU A 70 -12.99 21.68 -5.24
CA LEU A 70 -12.91 20.23 -5.01
C LEU A 70 -11.45 19.82 -4.73
N HIS A 71 -10.49 20.38 -5.47
CA HIS A 71 -9.08 20.11 -5.22
C HIS A 71 -8.62 20.62 -3.85
N ILE A 72 -9.03 21.83 -3.45
CA ILE A 72 -8.75 22.34 -2.11
C ILE A 72 -9.41 21.44 -1.06
N GLY A 73 -10.70 21.10 -1.24
CA GLY A 73 -11.44 20.24 -0.32
C GLY A 73 -10.79 18.87 -0.11
N THR A 74 -10.35 18.21 -1.18
CA THR A 74 -9.69 16.89 -1.10
C THR A 74 -8.34 16.98 -0.39
N THR A 75 -7.52 18.00 -0.68
CA THR A 75 -6.23 18.18 0.02
C THR A 75 -6.38 18.49 1.50
N VAL A 76 -7.37 19.31 1.89
CA VAL A 76 -7.67 19.60 3.30
C VAL A 76 -8.17 18.34 4.00
N ALA A 77 -9.07 17.58 3.37
CA ALA A 77 -9.54 16.31 3.92
C ALA A 77 -8.38 15.33 4.16
N PHE A 78 -7.44 15.23 3.22
CA PHE A 78 -6.23 14.42 3.38
C PHE A 78 -5.38 14.86 4.57
N LEU A 79 -5.12 16.16 4.69
CA LEU A 79 -4.35 16.69 5.82
C LEU A 79 -5.02 16.37 7.14
N VAL A 80 -6.34 16.56 7.25
CA VAL A 80 -7.11 16.24 8.46
C VAL A 80 -7.02 14.76 8.80
N ILE A 81 -7.17 13.87 7.82
CA ILE A 81 -7.07 12.42 8.03
C ILE A 81 -5.64 12.03 8.46
N CYS A 82 -4.61 12.56 7.79
CA CYS A 82 -3.22 12.33 8.16
C CYS A 82 -2.92 12.81 9.58
N THR A 83 -3.40 14.00 9.96
CA THR A 83 -3.23 14.53 11.33
C THR A 83 -3.97 13.68 12.35
N ALA A 84 -5.19 13.23 12.06
CA ALA A 84 -5.94 12.34 12.96
C ALA A 84 -5.21 11.01 13.16
N LEU A 85 -4.68 10.41 12.08
CA LEU A 85 -3.89 9.17 12.17
C LEU A 85 -2.60 9.38 12.96
N ALA A 86 -1.92 10.51 12.78
CA ALA A 86 -0.71 10.84 13.53
C ALA A 86 -0.95 11.01 15.04
N ILE A 87 -2.18 11.38 15.46
CA ILE A 87 -2.55 11.46 16.88
C ILE A 87 -2.87 10.08 17.46
N ILE A 88 -3.41 9.17 16.65
CA ILE A 88 -3.83 7.82 17.10
C ILE A 88 -2.63 6.87 17.17
N PHE A 89 -1.68 6.98 16.23
CA PHE A 89 -0.55 6.06 16.12
C PHE A 89 0.76 6.76 16.49
N GLU A 90 1.29 6.47 17.67
CA GLU A 90 2.61 6.94 18.10
C GLU A 90 3.76 6.05 17.57
N ASP A 91 3.47 4.78 17.26
CA ASP A 91 4.45 3.82 16.76
C ASP A 91 4.63 3.86 15.23
N LEU A 92 5.80 4.39 14.82
CA LEU A 92 6.19 4.44 13.41
C LEU A 92 6.41 3.05 12.81
N GLY A 93 7.03 2.13 13.57
CA GLY A 93 7.34 0.77 13.10
C GLY A 93 6.09 -0.03 12.76
N ALA A 94 5.12 -0.07 13.68
CA ALA A 94 3.85 -0.77 13.48
C ALA A 94 3.08 -0.19 12.28
N THR A 95 3.03 1.13 12.16
CA THR A 95 2.33 1.83 11.07
C THR A 95 2.94 1.49 9.70
N ILE A 96 4.27 1.53 9.57
CA ILE A 96 4.96 1.19 8.32
C ILE A 96 4.74 -0.29 7.96
N GLN A 97 4.80 -1.19 8.95
CA GLN A 97 4.57 -2.61 8.73
C GLN A 97 3.14 -2.88 8.23
N PHE A 98 2.14 -2.22 8.83
CA PHE A 98 0.74 -2.35 8.42
C PHE A 98 0.51 -1.87 6.98
N ILE A 99 1.01 -0.67 6.64
CA ILE A 99 0.93 -0.14 5.27
C ILE A 99 1.67 -1.07 4.29
N GLY A 100 2.82 -1.60 4.68
CA GLY A 100 3.61 -2.52 3.86
C GLY A 100 2.83 -3.79 3.52
N ILE A 101 2.22 -4.43 4.52
CA ILE A 101 1.47 -5.67 4.32
C ILE A 101 0.28 -5.44 3.36
N ILE A 102 -0.52 -4.39 3.59
CA ILE A 102 -1.70 -4.11 2.76
C ILE A 102 -1.30 -3.64 1.37
N GLY A 103 -0.45 -2.62 1.31
CA GLY A 103 -0.07 -1.95 0.08
C GLY A 103 0.74 -2.86 -0.84
N THR A 104 1.78 -3.51 -0.32
CA THR A 104 2.62 -4.38 -1.13
C THR A 104 1.87 -5.61 -1.59
N ASN A 105 1.05 -6.24 -0.74
CA ASN A 105 0.33 -7.43 -1.15
C ASN A 105 -0.66 -7.13 -2.29
N PHE A 106 -1.37 -6.00 -2.20
CA PHE A 106 -2.28 -5.59 -3.26
C PHE A 106 -1.54 -5.23 -4.55
N LEU A 107 -0.50 -4.38 -4.47
CA LEU A 107 0.20 -3.88 -5.66
C LEU A 107 1.09 -4.94 -6.32
N ALA A 108 1.77 -5.78 -5.54
CA ALA A 108 2.77 -6.72 -6.05
C ALA A 108 2.18 -8.08 -6.46
N PHE A 109 1.05 -8.49 -5.88
CA PHE A 109 0.43 -9.78 -6.22
C PHE A 109 -0.91 -9.62 -6.94
N VAL A 110 -1.83 -8.83 -6.40
CA VAL A 110 -3.21 -8.76 -6.93
C VAL A 110 -3.27 -8.08 -8.29
N ILE A 111 -2.67 -6.89 -8.42
CA ILE A 111 -2.67 -6.13 -9.69
C ILE A 111 -2.01 -6.90 -10.85
N PRO A 112 -0.76 -7.39 -10.75
CA PRO A 112 -0.13 -8.07 -11.89
C PRO A 112 -0.84 -9.38 -12.24
N CYS A 113 -1.39 -10.10 -11.25
CA CYS A 113 -2.23 -11.26 -11.51
C CYS A 113 -3.46 -10.88 -12.34
N PHE A 114 -4.19 -9.83 -11.93
CA PHE A 114 -5.37 -9.36 -12.65
C PHE A 114 -5.05 -8.90 -14.08
N VAL A 115 -3.95 -8.15 -14.27
CA VAL A 115 -3.52 -7.69 -15.60
C VAL A 115 -3.11 -8.87 -16.49
N TYR A 116 -2.36 -9.83 -15.96
CA TYR A 116 -1.96 -11.03 -16.70
C TYR A 116 -3.17 -11.83 -17.19
N LEU A 117 -4.16 -12.04 -16.30
CA LEU A 117 -5.39 -12.74 -16.65
C LEU A 117 -6.18 -12.02 -17.74
N ASN A 118 -6.34 -10.70 -17.64
CA ASN A 118 -7.05 -9.93 -18.66
C ASN A 118 -6.34 -10.02 -20.02
N ILE A 119 -5.01 -9.95 -20.06
CA ILE A 119 -4.24 -10.05 -21.31
C ILE A 119 -4.36 -11.46 -21.92
N CYS A 120 -4.26 -12.51 -21.11
CA CYS A 120 -4.39 -13.89 -21.57
C CYS A 120 -5.80 -14.24 -22.06
N LEU A 121 -6.84 -13.67 -21.44
CA LEU A 121 -8.23 -13.87 -21.85
C LEU A 121 -8.65 -12.99 -23.05
N THR A 122 -7.99 -11.85 -23.26
CA THR A 122 -8.32 -10.90 -24.35
C THR A 122 -7.63 -11.25 -25.67
N ARG A 123 -6.66 -12.17 -25.71
CA ARG A 123 -6.11 -12.67 -26.99
C ARG A 123 -7.19 -13.49 -27.71
N PRO A 124 -7.82 -13.00 -28.80
CA PRO A 124 -8.69 -13.85 -29.59
C PRO A 124 -7.82 -14.91 -30.25
N SER A 125 -8.23 -16.16 -30.13
CA SER A 125 -7.65 -17.29 -30.85
C SER A 125 -7.85 -17.06 -32.35
N GLU A 126 -6.86 -16.45 -33.00
CA GLU A 126 -6.73 -16.44 -34.44
C GLU A 126 -6.16 -17.79 -34.90
N GLU A 127 -6.93 -18.87 -34.74
CA GLU A 127 -6.61 -20.15 -35.38
C GLU A 127 -7.88 -20.97 -35.65
N ASN A 128 -8.28 -20.92 -36.93
CA ASN A 128 -9.10 -21.83 -37.72
C ASN A 128 -10.30 -22.60 -37.08
N SER A 129 -11.46 -22.26 -37.64
CA SER A 129 -12.72 -22.98 -37.72
C SER A 129 -12.60 -24.51 -37.89
N THR A 130 -12.79 -25.33 -36.83
CA THR A 130 -13.41 -26.69 -36.91
C THR A 130 -13.70 -27.45 -35.58
N GLN A 131 -13.76 -26.83 -34.39
CA GLN A 131 -14.10 -27.57 -33.15
C GLN A 131 -14.97 -26.74 -32.17
N SER A 132 -16.27 -26.65 -32.42
CA SER A 132 -17.16 -25.69 -31.73
C SER A 132 -17.82 -26.15 -30.42
N VAL A 133 -17.58 -27.36 -29.90
CA VAL A 133 -18.28 -27.81 -28.67
C VAL A 133 -17.36 -28.21 -27.51
N THR A 134 -16.11 -28.63 -27.76
CA THR A 134 -15.18 -29.06 -26.70
C THR A 134 -14.23 -27.97 -26.19
N SER A 135 -14.13 -26.84 -26.89
CA SER A 135 -13.20 -25.73 -26.56
C SER A 135 -13.71 -24.86 -25.41
N TRP A 136 -15.01 -24.55 -25.38
CA TRP A 136 -15.63 -23.68 -24.37
C TRP A 136 -15.57 -24.25 -22.95
N THR A 137 -15.65 -25.57 -22.78
CA THR A 137 -15.56 -26.21 -21.45
C THR A 137 -14.14 -26.17 -20.88
N LYS A 138 -13.10 -26.25 -21.72
CA LYS A 138 -11.70 -26.13 -21.28
C LYS A 138 -11.33 -24.67 -20.95
N VAL A 139 -11.84 -23.71 -21.71
CA VAL A 139 -11.67 -22.27 -21.43
C VAL A 139 -12.40 -21.91 -20.13
N LEU A 140 -13.63 -22.37 -19.93
CA LEU A 140 -14.37 -22.16 -18.68
C LEU A 140 -13.73 -22.88 -17.48
N ALA A 141 -13.19 -24.09 -17.65
CA ALA A 141 -12.49 -24.82 -16.60
C ALA A 141 -11.14 -24.18 -16.22
N LYS A 142 -10.40 -23.64 -17.19
CA LYS A 142 -9.14 -22.93 -16.95
C LYS A 142 -9.37 -21.54 -16.33
N GLN A 143 -10.40 -20.83 -16.82
CA GLN A 143 -10.82 -19.54 -16.27
C GLN A 143 -11.31 -19.70 -14.82
N SER A 144 -12.10 -20.73 -14.51
CA SER A 144 -12.49 -21.00 -13.12
C SER A 144 -11.29 -21.39 -12.22
N PHE A 145 -10.35 -22.21 -12.69
CA PHE A 145 -9.15 -22.56 -11.91
C PHE A 145 -8.26 -21.34 -11.58
N GLU A 146 -8.11 -20.39 -12.51
CA GLU A 146 -7.31 -19.17 -12.28
C GLU A 146 -8.04 -18.13 -11.42
N TRP A 147 -9.37 -18.04 -11.52
CA TRP A 147 -10.20 -17.29 -10.56
C TRP A 147 -10.09 -17.89 -9.16
N TYR A 148 -10.07 -19.21 -9.02
CA TYR A 148 -9.83 -19.89 -7.74
C TYR A 148 -8.41 -19.67 -7.22
N LEU A 149 -7.41 -19.53 -8.08
CA LEU A 149 -6.03 -19.26 -7.66
C LEU A 149 -5.85 -17.80 -7.22
N ALA A 150 -6.50 -16.85 -7.90
CA ALA A 150 -6.59 -15.46 -7.47
C ALA A 150 -7.39 -15.32 -6.16
N LEU A 151 -8.51 -16.04 -6.02
CA LEU A 151 -9.27 -16.14 -4.77
C LEU A 151 -8.43 -16.82 -3.69
N ALA A 152 -7.65 -17.85 -3.99
CA ALA A 152 -6.79 -18.54 -3.03
C ALA A 152 -5.62 -17.64 -2.57
N LEU A 153 -5.04 -16.83 -3.47
CA LEU A 153 -4.03 -15.81 -3.12
C LEU A 153 -4.64 -14.68 -2.28
N LEU A 154 -5.85 -14.26 -2.61
CA LEU A 154 -6.59 -13.27 -1.84
C LEU A 154 -6.97 -13.82 -0.45
N ILE A 155 -7.45 -15.07 -0.39
CA ILE A 155 -7.79 -15.79 0.86
C ILE A 155 -6.54 -16.06 1.68
N THR A 156 -5.42 -16.48 1.10
CA THR A 156 -4.16 -16.67 1.85
C THR A 156 -3.62 -15.36 2.36
N SER A 157 -3.70 -14.27 1.59
CA SER A 157 -3.42 -12.93 2.10
C SER A 157 -4.36 -12.53 3.24
N LEU A 158 -5.66 -12.78 3.10
CA LEU A 158 -6.69 -12.47 4.10
C LEU A 158 -6.57 -13.36 5.35
N LEU A 159 -5.99 -14.56 5.23
CA LEU A 159 -5.72 -15.51 6.31
C LEU A 159 -4.42 -15.20 7.04
N PHE A 160 -3.41 -14.67 6.34
CA PHE A 160 -2.20 -14.13 6.96
C PHE A 160 -2.40 -12.74 7.57
N PHE A 161 -3.43 -12.01 7.11
CA PHE A 161 -3.82 -10.72 7.69
C PHE A 161 -4.12 -10.79 9.19
N PRO A 162 -4.96 -11.71 9.72
CA PRO A 162 -5.17 -11.86 11.15
C PRO A 162 -3.93 -12.33 11.90
N LEU A 163 -3.04 -13.16 11.31
CA LEU A 163 -1.78 -13.54 11.94
C LEU A 163 -0.84 -12.34 12.13
N CYS A 164 -0.71 -11.50 11.10
CA CYS A 164 0.06 -10.25 11.17
C CYS A 164 -0.60 -9.21 12.07
N LEU A 165 -1.94 -9.11 12.02
CA LEU A 165 -2.72 -8.23 12.90
C LEU A 165 -2.57 -8.66 14.36
N THR A 166 -2.56 -9.96 14.67
CA THR A 166 -2.31 -10.47 16.03
C THR A 166 -0.89 -10.16 16.51
N GLY A 167 0.11 -10.25 15.63
CA GLY A 167 1.48 -9.84 15.95
C GLY A 167 1.59 -8.33 16.19
N LEU A 168 0.87 -7.53 15.41
CA LEU A 168 0.79 -6.08 15.55
C LEU A 168 0.03 -5.67 16.82
N LEU A 169 -1.10 -6.33 17.13
CA LEU A 169 -1.86 -6.11 18.36
C LEU A 169 -1.04 -6.48 19.60
N TYR A 170 -0.29 -7.58 19.52
CA TYR A 170 0.61 -7.99 20.59
C TYR A 170 1.74 -6.99 20.79
N SER A 171 2.30 -6.44 19.71
CA SER A 171 3.31 -5.37 19.77
C SER A 171 2.76 -4.04 20.28
N LEU A 172 1.50 -3.70 19.99
CA LEU A 172 0.81 -2.50 20.49
C LEU A 172 0.37 -2.61 21.96
N ILE A 173 0.22 -3.84 22.47
CA ILE A 173 -0.19 -4.11 23.87
C ILE A 173 1.01 -4.25 24.80
N ASN A 174 2.15 -4.76 24.30
CA ASN A 174 3.38 -4.97 25.08
C ASN A 174 4.50 -3.96 24.76
N GLY A 175 4.30 -3.07 23.79
CA GLY A 175 5.18 -1.94 23.48
C GLY A 175 4.92 -0.76 24.40
#